data_AF-A0A1I1XT57-F1
#
_entry.id   AF-A0A1I1XT57-F1
#
_cell.length_a   1.000
_cell.length_b   1.000
_cell.length_c   1.000
_cell.angle_alpha   90.00
_cell.angle_beta   90.00
_cell.angle_gamma   90.00
#
_symmetry.space_group_name_H-M   'P 1'
#
loop_
_entity.id
_entity.type
_entity.pdbx_description
1 polymer ?
#
loop_
_entity_poly.entity_id
_entity_poly.type
_entity_poly.pdbx_seq_one_letter_code
_entity_poly.pdbx_strand_id
1 'polypeptide(L)'
;MYIPFNALPQQKVRGIDIPLPNPAAGEYQHTTLGSRTGSKDGLTYRQSATFTGGSWPLANEQAVPWSRVDWHDHGRPDKHFAVHQHLFQFNFNRDSNRWFFEKNGGSSFPY
;
A
#
# COMPACT_ATOMS: atom_id res chain seq x y z
N MET A 1 -11.66 9.80 -8.36
CA MET A 1 -13.04 9.24 -8.25
C MET A 1 -12.92 7.76 -7.94
N TYR A 2 -13.67 7.23 -6.97
CA TYR A 2 -13.72 5.78 -6.74
C TYR A 2 -14.70 5.16 -7.72
N ILE A 3 -14.23 4.18 -8.49
CA ILE A 3 -15.10 3.35 -9.33
C ILE A 3 -15.01 1.94 -8.76
N PRO A 4 -16.11 1.40 -8.21
CA PRO A 4 -16.15 0.02 -7.74
C PRO A 4 -15.63 -0.93 -8.83
N PHE A 5 -14.85 -1.93 -8.45
CA PHE A 5 -14.26 -2.95 -9.34
C PHE A 5 -13.13 -2.47 -10.28
N ASN A 6 -12.79 -1.18 -10.30
CA ASN A 6 -11.54 -0.76 -10.92
C ASN A 6 -10.39 -1.04 -9.96
N ALA A 7 -9.53 -1.99 -10.31
CA ALA A 7 -8.41 -2.38 -9.45
C ALA A 7 -7.44 -1.21 -9.26
N LEU A 8 -6.97 -0.98 -8.04
CA LEU A 8 -5.89 -0.04 -7.83
C LEU A 8 -4.61 -0.60 -8.46
N PRO A 9 -3.96 0.11 -9.40
CA PRO A 9 -2.71 -0.35 -9.98
C PRO A 9 -1.66 -0.53 -8.89
N GLN A 10 -0.96 -1.65 -8.93
CA GLN A 10 0.04 -2.03 -7.95
C GLN A 10 1.27 -2.62 -8.65
N GLN A 11 2.44 -2.37 -8.07
CA GLN A 11 3.64 -3.13 -8.35
C GLN A 11 3.77 -4.26 -7.32
N LYS A 12 4.38 -5.37 -7.74
CA LYS A 12 4.66 -6.49 -6.85
C LYS A 12 6.15 -6.56 -6.59
N VAL A 13 6.56 -6.29 -5.36
CA VAL A 13 7.97 -6.36 -4.97
C VAL A 13 8.14 -7.40 -3.87
N ARG A 14 8.90 -8.46 -4.19
CA ARG A 14 9.16 -9.62 -3.30
C ARG A 14 7.89 -10.17 -2.62
N GLY A 15 6.79 -10.23 -3.37
CA GLY A 15 5.51 -10.77 -2.89
C GLY A 15 4.62 -9.76 -2.15
N ILE A 16 5.07 -8.51 -1.97
CA ILE A 16 4.27 -7.43 -1.40
C ILE A 16 3.66 -6.59 -2.51
N ASP A 17 2.35 -6.40 -2.41
CA ASP A 17 1.59 -5.53 -3.30
C ASP A 17 1.69 -4.07 -2.83
N ILE A 18 2.37 -3.24 -3.62
CA ILE A 18 2.58 -1.81 -3.35
C ILE A 18 1.79 -1.00 -4.38
N PRO A 19 0.86 -0.12 -3.96
CA PRO A 19 0.16 0.78 -4.87
C PRO A 19 1.11 1.64 -5.71
N LEU A 20 0.76 1.84 -6.98
CA LEU A 20 1.48 2.76 -7.86
C LEU A 20 0.99 4.21 -7.66
N PRO A 21 1.88 5.21 -7.82
CA PRO A 21 1.49 6.61 -7.82
C PRO A 21 0.61 6.95 -9.02
N ASN A 22 -0.13 8.05 -8.93
CA ASN A 22 -0.82 8.62 -10.09
C ASN A 22 0.21 9.31 -11.00
N PRO A 23 0.40 8.88 -12.27
CA PRO A 23 1.35 9.51 -13.18
C PRO A 23 1.11 11.02 -13.38
N ALA A 24 -0.14 11.46 -13.34
CA ALA A 24 -0.50 12.86 -13.49
C ALA A 24 -0.13 13.73 -12.28
N ALA A 25 0.16 13.10 -11.12
CA ALA A 25 0.57 13.81 -9.92
C ALA A 25 2.07 14.09 -9.87
N GLY A 26 2.89 13.48 -10.74
CA GLY A 26 4.35 13.64 -10.71
C GLY A 26 4.93 13.41 -9.31
N GLU A 27 5.71 14.37 -8.82
CA GLU A 27 6.35 14.31 -7.49
C GLU A 27 5.49 14.91 -6.36
N TYR A 28 4.28 15.39 -6.66
CA TYR A 28 3.41 16.05 -5.70
C TYR A 28 2.72 15.05 -4.77
N GLN A 29 2.36 15.54 -3.58
CA GLN A 29 1.58 14.76 -2.63
C GLN A 29 0.20 14.45 -3.20
N HIS A 30 -0.22 13.20 -3.10
CA HIS A 30 -1.51 12.77 -3.63
C HIS A 30 -1.98 11.49 -2.97
N THR A 31 -3.24 11.14 -3.22
CA THR A 31 -3.81 9.86 -2.82
C THR A 31 -4.36 9.15 -4.05
N THR A 32 -3.99 7.89 -4.23
CA THR A 32 -4.61 7.02 -5.22
C THR A 32 -5.75 6.24 -4.59
N LEU A 33 -6.78 5.94 -5.39
CA LEU A 33 -8.01 5.32 -4.94
C LEU A 33 -8.47 4.30 -5.97
N GLY A 34 -8.79 3.10 -5.51
CA GLY A 34 -9.26 2.01 -6.35
C GLY A 34 -9.82 0.89 -5.52
N SER A 35 -9.86 -0.31 -6.08
CA SER A 35 -10.30 -1.51 -5.39
C SER A 35 -9.23 -2.59 -5.33
N ARG A 36 -9.38 -3.53 -4.42
CA ARG A 36 -8.58 -4.76 -4.36
C ARG A 36 -9.47 -5.92 -3.99
N THR A 37 -9.36 -7.02 -4.71
CA THR A 37 -10.01 -8.26 -4.31
C THR A 37 -9.14 -8.98 -3.28
N GLY A 38 -9.73 -9.28 -2.12
CA GLY A 38 -9.12 -10.06 -1.08
C GLY A 38 -8.78 -11.46 -1.51
N SER A 39 -7.54 -11.88 -1.31
CA SER A 39 -7.12 -13.26 -1.60
C SER A 39 -7.72 -14.30 -0.65
N LYS A 40 -8.25 -13.87 0.50
CA LYS A 40 -8.76 -14.77 1.55
C LYS A 40 -10.27 -15.00 1.48
N ASP A 41 -11.04 -13.97 1.15
CA ASP A 41 -12.51 -13.97 1.15
C ASP A 41 -13.09 -13.72 -0.25
N GLY A 42 -12.27 -13.35 -1.25
CA GLY A 42 -12.73 -13.00 -2.58
C GLY A 42 -13.50 -11.68 -2.66
N LEU A 43 -13.56 -10.91 -1.57
CA LEU A 43 -14.36 -9.69 -1.50
C LEU A 43 -13.58 -8.50 -2.06
N THR A 44 -14.29 -7.63 -2.78
CA THR A 44 -13.71 -6.40 -3.32
C THR A 44 -13.76 -5.30 -2.27
N TYR A 45 -12.60 -4.83 -1.85
CA TYR A 45 -12.44 -3.74 -0.90
C TYR A 45 -12.15 -2.45 -1.63
N ARG A 46 -12.63 -1.33 -1.08
CA ARG A 46 -12.10 -0.01 -1.44
C ARG A 46 -10.69 0.11 -0.85
N GLN A 47 -9.75 0.62 -1.63
CA GLN A 47 -8.37 0.80 -1.22
C GLN A 47 -7.89 2.20 -1.57
N SER A 48 -7.15 2.81 -0.65
CA SER A 48 -6.46 4.09 -0.88
C SER A 48 -4.97 3.98 -0.55
N ALA A 49 -4.13 4.75 -1.22
CA ALA A 49 -2.71 4.86 -0.89
C ALA A 49 -2.25 6.32 -0.90
N THR A 50 -1.52 6.73 0.14
CA THR A 50 -1.08 8.11 0.31
C THR A 50 0.39 8.25 -0.04
N PHE A 51 0.69 9.11 -1.00
CA PHE A 51 2.03 9.51 -1.38
C PHE A 51 2.30 10.90 -0.83
N THR A 52 3.35 11.03 -0.01
CA THR A 52 3.72 12.32 0.62
C THR A 52 4.60 13.20 -0.26
N GLY A 53 4.84 12.80 -1.50
CA GLY A 53 5.84 13.42 -2.37
C GLY A 53 7.26 13.28 -1.81
N GLY A 54 8.21 13.93 -2.48
CA GLY A 54 9.62 13.99 -2.07
C GLY A 54 10.44 12.75 -2.45
N SER A 55 11.64 12.67 -1.88
CA SER A 55 12.74 11.77 -2.28
C SER A 55 12.80 10.47 -1.47
N TRP A 56 11.65 9.90 -1.11
CA TRP A 56 11.65 8.54 -0.55
C TRP A 56 12.33 7.57 -1.54
N PRO A 57 13.05 6.55 -1.05
CA PRO A 57 13.66 5.56 -1.93
C PRO A 57 12.65 4.94 -2.90
N LEU A 58 13.09 4.57 -4.09
CA LEU A 58 12.21 3.91 -5.05
C LEU A 58 12.17 2.41 -4.79
N ALA A 59 11.04 1.80 -5.09
CA ALA A 59 10.86 0.37 -5.20
C ALA A 59 10.63 0.04 -6.66
N ASN A 60 11.49 -0.79 -7.28
CA ASN A 60 11.36 -1.13 -8.69
C ASN A 60 11.14 0.12 -9.58
N GLU A 61 11.95 1.16 -9.35
CA GLU A 61 11.90 2.46 -10.03
C GLU A 61 10.61 3.28 -9.83
N GLN A 62 9.74 2.86 -8.91
CA GLN A 62 8.46 3.51 -8.63
C GLN A 62 8.40 4.03 -7.19
N ALA A 63 7.68 5.13 -6.99
CA ALA A 63 7.48 5.68 -5.66
C ALA A 63 6.72 4.69 -4.76
N VAL A 64 7.06 4.69 -3.48
CA VAL A 64 6.37 3.89 -2.45
C VAL A 64 5.48 4.84 -1.64
N PRO A 65 4.18 4.52 -1.46
CA PRO A 65 3.30 5.34 -0.63
C PRO A 65 3.70 5.21 0.83
N TRP A 66 3.39 6.23 1.64
CA TRP A 66 3.53 6.16 3.10
C TRP A 66 2.69 5.02 3.69
N SER A 67 1.46 4.87 3.18
CA SER A 67 0.59 3.79 3.62
C SER A 67 -0.46 3.43 2.58
N ARG A 68 -0.97 2.21 2.70
CA ARG A 68 -2.15 1.70 2.03
C ARG A 68 -3.23 1.45 3.06
N VAL A 69 -4.45 1.89 2.79
CA VAL A 69 -5.63 1.64 3.64
C VAL A 69 -6.61 0.77 2.86
N ASP A 70 -6.90 -0.41 3.42
CA ASP A 70 -7.89 -1.35 2.92
C ASP A 70 -9.20 -1.10 3.73
N TRP A 71 -10.22 -0.55 3.07
CA TRP A 71 -11.49 -0.14 3.67
C TRP A 71 -12.48 -1.29 3.69
N HIS A 72 -12.22 -2.28 4.55
CA HIS A 72 -13.09 -3.43 4.74
C HIS A 72 -12.84 -4.12 6.09
N ASP A 73 -13.86 -4.79 6.62
CA ASP A 73 -13.86 -5.52 7.90
C ASP A 73 -13.65 -7.03 7.73
N HIS A 74 -13.34 -7.49 6.51
CA HIS A 74 -13.27 -8.90 6.12
C HIS A 74 -14.53 -9.72 6.47
N GLY A 75 -15.68 -9.06 6.66
CA GLY A 75 -16.89 -9.70 7.18
C GLY A 75 -16.66 -10.40 8.54
N ARG A 76 -15.65 -9.98 9.30
CA ARG A 76 -15.31 -10.51 10.63
C ARG A 76 -15.41 -9.39 11.67
N PRO A 77 -16.64 -9.06 12.09
CA PRO A 77 -16.85 -8.06 13.12
C PRO A 77 -16.02 -8.38 14.38
N ASP A 78 -15.86 -9.66 14.73
CA ASP A 78 -15.11 -10.12 15.89
C ASP A 78 -13.58 -9.91 15.82
N LYS A 79 -13.03 -9.60 14.64
CA LYS A 79 -11.57 -9.43 14.43
C LYS A 79 -11.19 -8.08 13.84
N HIS A 80 -12.07 -7.44 13.08
CA HIS A 80 -11.73 -6.32 12.21
C HIS A 80 -12.85 -5.28 12.21
N PHE A 81 -13.06 -4.58 13.33
CA PHE A 81 -14.09 -3.54 13.48
C PHE A 81 -13.82 -2.25 12.68
N ALA A 82 -12.66 -2.13 12.03
CA ALA A 82 -12.19 -0.88 11.41
C ALA A 82 -11.33 -1.14 10.18
N VAL A 83 -11.13 -0.08 9.40
CA VAL A 83 -10.23 -0.02 8.23
C VAL A 83 -8.82 -0.53 8.56
N HIS A 84 -8.21 -1.24 7.62
CA HIS A 84 -6.86 -1.77 7.79
C HIS A 84 -5.83 -0.84 7.17
N GLN A 85 -5.02 -0.17 8.00
CA GLN A 85 -3.86 0.58 7.52
C GLN A 85 -2.62 -0.31 7.49
N HIS A 86 -1.89 -0.22 6.39
CA HIS A 86 -0.62 -0.88 6.17
C HIS A 86 0.46 0.17 5.86
N LEU A 87 1.42 0.33 6.77
CA LEU A 87 2.50 1.31 6.63
C LEU A 87 3.64 0.73 5.79
N PHE A 88 4.23 1.58 4.95
CA PHE A 88 5.53 1.32 4.33
C PHE A 88 6.56 2.23 5.01
N GLN A 89 7.63 1.63 5.51
CA GLN A 89 8.69 2.34 6.22
C GLN A 89 10.03 2.00 5.58
N PHE A 90 10.91 2.99 5.48
CA PHE A 90 12.29 2.74 5.07
C PHE A 90 13.21 2.88 6.28
N ASN A 91 14.01 1.86 6.56
CA ASN A 91 15.03 1.93 7.58
C ASN A 91 16.34 2.41 6.94
N PHE A 92 16.74 3.62 7.32
CA PHE A 92 18.06 4.17 7.01
C PHE A 92 19.06 3.71 8.08
N ASN A 93 19.51 2.45 7.99
CA ASN A 93 20.62 1.97 8.81
C ASN A 93 21.84 1.72 7.92
N ARG A 94 23.03 2.07 8.44
CA ARG A 94 24.33 2.00 7.76
C ARG A 94 24.61 0.65 7.10
N ASP A 95 24.11 -0.44 7.70
CA ASP A 95 24.39 -1.82 7.27
C ASP A 95 23.25 -2.44 6.44
N SER A 96 22.07 -1.81 6.38
CA SER A 96 20.98 -2.32 5.55
C SER A 96 19.87 -1.30 5.34
N ASN A 97 20.03 -0.47 4.32
CA ASN A 97 18.95 0.33 3.78
C ASN A 97 17.87 -0.60 3.22
N ARG A 98 16.69 -0.66 3.84
CA ARG A 98 15.62 -1.57 3.40
C ARG A 98 14.22 -1.08 3.74
N TRP A 99 13.26 -1.56 2.96
CA TRP A 99 11.84 -1.32 3.17
C TRP A 99 11.23 -2.32 4.17
N PHE A 100 10.22 -1.86 4.89
CA PHE A 100 9.41 -2.61 5.84
C PHE A 100 7.95 -2.37 5.54
N PHE A 101 7.15 -3.44 5.60
CA PHE A 101 5.72 -3.39 5.36
C PHE A 101 5.02 -3.94 6.59
N GLU A 102 4.28 -3.07 7.27
CA GLU A 102 3.55 -3.46 8.45
C GLU A 102 2.18 -4.02 8.06
N LYS A 103 2.04 -5.33 8.24
CA LYS A 103 0.77 -6.05 8.12
C LYS A 103 0.53 -6.75 9.44
N ASN A 104 0.03 -6.05 10.47
CA ASN A 104 -0.27 -6.61 11.80
C ASN A 104 0.58 -7.86 12.12
N GLY A 105 1.91 -7.68 12.25
CA GLY A 105 2.87 -8.80 12.24
C GLY A 105 4.12 -8.63 11.37
N GLY A 106 4.58 -7.39 11.12
CA GLY A 106 5.95 -7.05 10.69
C GLY A 106 6.61 -7.98 9.66
N SER A 107 6.38 -7.75 8.37
CA SER A 107 7.16 -8.42 7.31
C SER A 107 8.17 -7.42 6.72
N SER A 108 9.44 -7.62 7.03
CA SER A 108 10.54 -6.89 6.39
C SER A 108 10.84 -7.50 5.01
N PHE A 109 10.97 -6.67 3.97
CA PHE A 109 11.37 -7.14 2.65
C PHE A 109 12.63 -6.38 2.21
N PRO A 110 13.78 -7.06 2.09
CA PRO A 110 15.01 -6.42 1.66
C PRO A 110 14.87 -5.89 0.23
N TYR A 111 15.64 -4.87 -0.13
CA TYR A 111 15.95 -4.56 -1.53
C TYR A 111 17.37 -5.00 -1.80
#